data_AF-A0A258S0R6-F1
#
_entry.id   AF-A0A258S0R6-F1
#
_cell.length_a   1.000
_cell.length_b   1.000
_cell.length_c   1.000
_cell.angle_alpha   90.00
_cell.angle_beta   90.00
_cell.angle_gamma   90.00
#
_symmetry.space_group_name_H-M   'P 1'
#
loop_
_entity.id
_entity.type
_entity.pdbx_description
1 polymer ?
#
loop_
_entity_poly.entity_id
_entity_poly.type
_entity_poly.pdbx_seq_one_letter_code
_entity_poly.pdbx_strand_id
1 'polypeptide(L)'
;MSDDGPDWIALAARRAKGKRPDYFEDPAIDRILSIVMALVAEVSVLKQRQDTVERLLDAKGTISRADIEGFVADKDAAYERGVETKAYIARVMRGVSQAMDAMAVDEKPVEQVSRELKEL
;
A
#
# COMPACT_ATOMS: atom_id res chain seq x y z
N MET A 1 11.31 23.55 17.14
CA MET A 1 12.00 22.24 17.01
C MET A 1 11.62 21.72 15.65
N SER A 2 12.56 21.74 14.72
CA SER A 2 12.37 21.25 13.34
C SER A 2 12.07 19.76 13.41
N ASP A 3 11.00 19.33 12.76
CA ASP A 3 10.64 17.92 12.59
C ASP A 3 11.60 17.27 11.59
N ASP A 4 12.87 17.09 11.99
CA ASP A 4 13.96 16.48 11.22
C ASP A 4 13.94 14.94 11.41
N GLY A 5 12.75 14.36 11.59
CA GLY A 5 12.56 12.93 11.62
C GLY A 5 12.69 12.34 10.21
N PRO A 6 13.25 11.13 10.06
CA PRO A 6 13.31 10.48 8.75
C PRO A 6 11.88 10.29 8.20
N ASP A 7 11.68 10.66 6.94
CA ASP A 7 10.41 10.42 6.23
C ASP A 7 10.18 8.91 6.07
N TRP A 8 9.46 8.34 7.03
CA TRP A 8 9.13 6.93 7.10
C TRP A 8 8.30 6.46 5.91
N ILE A 9 7.54 7.36 5.27
CA ILE A 9 6.73 7.05 4.10
C ILE A 9 7.64 6.89 2.89
N ALA A 10 8.59 7.80 2.69
CA ALA A 10 9.61 7.67 1.64
C ALA A 10 10.54 6.47 1.87
N LEU A 11 10.88 6.16 3.12
CA LEU A 11 11.73 5.00 3.46
C LEU A 11 11.03 3.66 3.25
N ALA A 12 9.78 3.53 3.69
CA ALA A 12 8.92 2.39 3.35
C ALA A 12 8.71 2.31 1.83
N ALA A 13 8.95 3.42 1.11
CA ALA A 13 8.82 3.48 -0.33
C ALA A 13 9.99 2.97 -1.16
N ARG A 14 11.11 2.69 -0.51
CA ARG A 14 12.37 2.47 -1.18
C ARG A 14 12.41 1.10 -1.87
N ARG A 15 12.87 1.09 -3.11
CA ARG A 15 13.09 -0.13 -3.89
C ARG A 15 14.14 -1.00 -3.21
N ALA A 16 13.86 -2.29 -3.05
CA ALA A 16 14.86 -3.26 -2.59
C ALA A 16 15.99 -3.37 -3.62
N LYS A 17 17.25 -3.44 -3.16
CA LYS A 17 18.44 -3.49 -4.02
C LYS A 17 18.71 -4.86 -4.67
N GLY A 18 17.94 -5.90 -4.29
CA GLY A 18 18.05 -7.25 -4.85
C GLY A 18 17.09 -7.52 -6.01
N LYS A 19 17.40 -8.52 -6.84
CA LYS A 19 16.44 -9.05 -7.83
C LYS A 19 15.23 -9.61 -7.08
N ARG A 20 14.00 -9.26 -7.50
CA ARG A 20 12.78 -9.88 -6.95
C ARG A 20 12.77 -11.36 -7.37
N PRO A 21 12.40 -12.30 -6.49
CA PRO A 21 12.18 -13.67 -6.90
C PRO A 21 11.04 -13.70 -7.93
N ASP A 22 11.32 -14.28 -9.10
CA ASP A 22 10.30 -14.57 -10.12
C ASP A 22 9.84 -16.02 -9.88
N TYR A 23 8.58 -16.21 -9.47
CA TYR A 23 8.04 -17.55 -9.18
C TYR A 23 7.26 -18.12 -10.37
N PHE A 24 6.71 -17.25 -11.22
CA PHE A 24 5.97 -17.64 -12.42
C PHE A 24 6.75 -17.28 -13.69
N GLU A 25 6.40 -17.93 -14.80
CA GLU A 25 7.00 -17.66 -16.12
C GLU A 25 6.72 -16.24 -16.62
N ASP A 26 5.54 -15.70 -16.31
CA ASP A 26 5.18 -14.30 -16.58
C ASP A 26 5.35 -13.45 -15.31
N PRO A 27 6.34 -12.53 -15.28
CA PRO A 27 6.57 -11.63 -14.15
C PRO A 27 5.38 -10.71 -13.81
N ALA A 28 4.41 -10.56 -14.72
CA ALA A 28 3.17 -9.84 -14.42
C ALA A 28 2.32 -10.56 -13.36
N ILE A 29 2.35 -11.90 -13.32
CA ILE A 29 1.61 -12.72 -12.36
C ILE A 29 2.15 -12.51 -10.95
N ASP A 30 3.48 -12.53 -10.78
CA ASP A 30 4.14 -12.26 -9.50
C ASP A 30 3.81 -10.87 -8.96
N ARG A 31 3.75 -9.86 -9.86
CA ARG A 31 3.37 -8.49 -9.49
C ARG A 31 1.93 -8.41 -9.01
N ILE A 32 1.00 -9.04 -9.73
CA ILE A 32 -0.42 -9.07 -9.35
C ILE A 32 -0.57 -9.79 -8.01
N LEU A 33 0.07 -10.95 -7.83
CA LEU A 33 0.02 -11.68 -6.57
C LEU A 33 0.56 -10.84 -5.41
N SER A 34 1.67 -10.13 -5.59
CA SER A 34 2.21 -9.22 -4.58
C SER A 34 1.23 -8.10 -4.21
N ILE A 35 0.56 -7.49 -5.20
CA ILE A 35 -0.46 -6.46 -4.97
C ILE A 35 -1.65 -7.04 -4.20
N VAL A 36 -2.14 -8.22 -4.60
CA VAL A 36 -3.27 -8.89 -3.94
C VAL A 36 -2.93 -9.22 -2.49
N MET A 37 -1.74 -9.76 -2.22
CA MET A 37 -1.31 -10.08 -0.85
C MET A 37 -1.20 -8.82 0.02
N ALA A 38 -0.67 -7.72 -0.51
CA ALA A 38 -0.63 -6.44 0.19
C ALA A 38 -2.04 -5.90 0.48
N LEU A 39 -2.95 -5.98 -0.48
CA LEU A 39 -4.36 -5.61 -0.30
C LEU A 39 -5.05 -6.45 0.77
N VAL A 40 -4.86 -7.77 0.76
CA VAL A 40 -5.43 -8.68 1.76
C VAL A 40 -4.94 -8.32 3.17
N ALA A 41 -3.65 -8.04 3.32
CA ALA A 41 -3.08 -7.63 4.60
C ALA A 41 -3.74 -6.34 5.12
N GLU A 42 -3.77 -5.28 4.29
CA GLU A 42 -4.39 -3.99 4.66
C GLU A 42 -5.88 -4.14 4.98
N VAL A 43 -6.64 -4.89 4.16
CA VAL A 43 -8.08 -5.12 4.38
C VAL A 43 -8.33 -5.90 5.68
N SER A 44 -7.48 -6.89 6.00
CA SER A 44 -7.60 -7.65 7.24
C SER A 44 -7.40 -6.76 8.48
N VAL A 45 -6.41 -5.87 8.45
CA VAL A 45 -6.14 -4.91 9.53
C VAL A 45 -7.30 -3.92 9.67
N LEU A 46 -7.82 -3.39 8.56
CA LEU A 46 -8.97 -2.49 8.58
C LEU A 46 -10.21 -3.17 9.17
N LYS A 47 -10.51 -4.42 8.77
CA LYS A 47 -11.62 -5.20 9.32
C LYS A 47 -11.48 -5.44 10.82
N GLN A 48 -10.29 -5.78 11.30
CA GLN A 48 -10.03 -6.00 12.73
C GLN A 48 -10.17 -4.71 13.54
N ARG A 49 -9.68 -3.59 13.01
CA ARG A 49 -9.86 -2.27 13.64
C ARG A 49 -11.32 -1.87 13.67
N GLN A 50 -12.08 -2.11 12.59
CA GLN A 50 -13.51 -1.84 12.53
C GLN A 50 -14.28 -2.67 13.57
N ASP A 51 -14.06 -3.98 13.65
CA ASP A 51 -14.69 -4.84 14.67
C ASP A 51 -14.37 -4.36 16.10
N THR A 52 -13.12 -3.95 16.34
CA THR A 52 -12.72 -3.39 17.64
C THR A 52 -13.51 -2.11 17.96
N VAL A 53 -13.65 -1.19 17.00
CA VAL A 53 -14.42 0.04 17.17
C VAL A 53 -15.89 -0.27 17.47
N GLU A 54 -16.52 -1.14 16.69
CA GLU A 54 -17.91 -1.54 16.88
C GLU A 54 -18.14 -2.16 18.27
N ARG A 55 -17.27 -3.06 18.72
CA ARG A 55 -17.35 -3.64 20.08
C ARG A 55 -17.19 -2.61 21.18
N LEU A 56 -16.31 -1.63 21.00
CA LEU A 56 -16.10 -0.55 21.97
C LEU A 56 -17.32 0.39 22.03
N LEU A 57 -17.97 0.65 20.89
CA LEU A 57 -19.20 1.44 20.83
C LEU A 57 -20.37 0.70 21.48
N ASP A 58 -20.52 -0.61 21.21
CA ASP A 58 -21.50 -1.50 21.84
C ASP A 58 -21.30 -1.51 23.37
N ALA A 59 -20.05 -1.69 23.85
CA ALA A 59 -19.72 -1.74 25.27
C ALA A 59 -19.98 -0.41 26.00
N LYS A 60 -19.86 0.73 25.29
CA LYS A 60 -20.15 2.06 25.83
C LYS A 60 -21.62 2.44 25.71
N GLY A 61 -22.43 1.67 24.97
CA GLY A 61 -23.86 1.91 24.77
C GLY A 61 -24.18 3.19 23.99
N THR A 62 -23.26 3.68 23.15
CA THR A 62 -23.40 4.97 22.47
C THR A 62 -23.99 4.88 21.07
N ILE A 63 -23.46 3.96 20.25
CA ILE A 63 -23.80 3.80 18.83
C ILE A 63 -23.99 2.30 18.61
N SER A 64 -25.13 1.91 18.04
CA SER A 64 -25.40 0.53 17.68
C SER A 64 -24.87 0.20 16.29
N ARG A 65 -24.71 -1.11 16.01
CA ARG A 65 -24.38 -1.60 14.66
C ARG A 65 -25.41 -1.16 13.61
N ALA A 66 -26.69 -1.09 13.98
CA ALA A 66 -27.74 -0.62 13.09
C ALA A 66 -27.57 0.86 12.73
N ASP A 67 -27.09 1.69 13.65
CA ASP A 67 -26.78 3.11 13.37
C ASP A 67 -25.62 3.24 12.36
N ILE A 68 -24.64 2.34 12.43
CA ILE A 68 -23.51 2.29 11.50
C ILE A 68 -23.97 1.84 10.11
N GLU A 69 -24.75 0.75 10.03
CA GLU A 69 -25.30 0.23 8.77
C GLU A 69 -26.27 1.21 8.09
N GLY A 70 -27.03 1.97 8.89
CA GLY A 70 -27.96 2.99 8.42
C GLY A 70 -27.33 4.35 8.15
N PHE A 71 -26.03 4.54 8.39
CA PHE A 71 -25.39 5.84 8.24
C PHE A 71 -25.39 6.31 6.78
N VAL A 72 -26.00 7.47 6.55
CA VAL A 72 -25.97 8.16 5.25
C VAL A 72 -24.96 9.30 5.34
N ALA A 73 -23.87 9.18 4.58
CA ALA A 73 -22.86 10.23 4.51
C ALA A 73 -23.46 11.51 3.90
N ASP A 74 -23.17 12.65 4.53
CA ASP A 74 -23.42 13.95 3.94
C ASP A 74 -22.36 14.27 2.86
N LYS A 75 -22.49 15.47 2.24
CA LYS A 75 -21.61 15.88 1.16
C LYS A 75 -20.15 16.03 1.61
N ASP A 76 -19.93 16.45 2.84
CA ASP A 76 -18.60 16.71 3.37
C ASP A 76 -17.90 15.38 3.67
N ALA A 77 -18.59 14.46 4.36
CA ALA A 77 -18.11 13.10 4.59
C ALA A 77 -17.86 12.34 3.29
N ALA A 78 -18.70 12.53 2.27
CA ALA A 78 -18.49 11.93 0.95
C ALA A 78 -17.25 12.50 0.24
N TYR A 79 -17.02 13.81 0.36
CA TYR A 79 -15.84 14.46 -0.20
C TYR A 79 -14.54 13.98 0.48
N GLU A 80 -14.52 13.94 1.81
CA GLU A 80 -13.38 13.45 2.60
C GLU A 80 -13.03 12.01 2.24
N ARG A 81 -14.04 11.12 2.18
CA ARG A 81 -13.85 9.74 1.71
C ARG A 81 -13.31 9.67 0.28
N GLY A 82 -13.73 10.58 -0.59
CA GLY A 82 -13.23 10.69 -1.96
C GLY A 82 -11.74 11.04 -2.01
N VAL A 83 -11.29 11.96 -1.15
CA VAL A 83 -9.87 12.32 -1.01
C VAL A 83 -9.06 11.14 -0.46
N GLU A 84 -9.54 10.49 0.60
CA GLU A 84 -8.89 9.33 1.20
C GLU A 84 -8.77 8.16 0.22
N THR A 85 -9.82 7.91 -0.57
CA THR A 85 -9.85 6.85 -1.58
C THR A 85 -8.77 7.06 -2.64
N LYS A 86 -8.58 8.31 -3.10
CA LYS A 86 -7.50 8.64 -4.05
C LYS A 86 -6.12 8.36 -3.45
N ALA A 87 -5.90 8.75 -2.19
CA ALA A 87 -4.64 8.47 -1.48
C ALA A 87 -4.41 6.97 -1.27
N TYR A 88 -5.47 6.19 -1.03
CA TYR A 88 -5.40 4.73 -0.94
C TYR A 88 -5.04 4.09 -2.29
N ILE A 89 -5.72 4.48 -3.37
CA ILE A 89 -5.43 3.99 -4.73
C ILE A 89 -3.97 4.27 -5.10
N ALA A 90 -3.46 5.49 -4.80
CA ALA A 90 -2.06 5.83 -5.05
C ALA A 90 -1.08 4.90 -4.31
N ARG A 91 -1.38 4.54 -3.05
CA ARG A 91 -0.56 3.59 -2.27
C ARG A 91 -0.59 2.18 -2.86
N VAL A 92 -1.76 1.69 -3.26
CA VAL A 92 -1.91 0.36 -3.88
C VAL A 92 -1.20 0.31 -5.24
N MET A 93 -1.36 1.35 -6.06
CA MET A 93 -0.78 1.43 -7.41
C MET A 93 0.71 1.74 -7.42
N ARG A 94 1.30 2.07 -6.27
CA ARG A 94 2.70 2.49 -6.18
C ARG A 94 3.67 1.47 -6.79
N GLY A 95 3.42 0.17 -6.63
CA GLY A 95 4.26 -0.87 -7.22
C GLY A 95 4.25 -0.87 -8.76
N VAL A 96 3.11 -0.49 -9.36
CA VAL A 96 2.97 -0.34 -10.81
C VAL A 96 3.65 0.95 -11.28
N SER A 97 3.47 2.07 -10.56
CA SER A 97 4.17 3.32 -10.87
C SER A 97 5.70 3.14 -10.81
N GLN A 98 6.22 2.46 -9.79
CA GLN A 98 7.64 2.16 -9.67
C GLN A 98 8.15 1.25 -10.80
N ALA A 99 7.32 0.33 -11.30
CA ALA A 99 7.66 -0.50 -12.44
C ALA A 99 7.67 0.31 -13.76
N MET A 100 6.72 1.23 -13.94
CA MET A 100 6.69 2.15 -15.09
C MET A 100 7.91 3.08 -15.10
N ASP A 101 8.25 3.67 -13.95
CA ASP A 101 9.43 4.52 -13.82
C ASP A 101 10.73 3.73 -14.08
N ALA A 102 10.82 2.49 -13.61
CA ALA A 102 11.96 1.61 -13.87
C ALA A 102 12.07 1.16 -15.34
N MET A 103 10.97 1.19 -16.11
CA MET A 103 11.02 0.99 -17.56
C MET A 103 11.42 2.28 -18.30
N ALA A 104 11.20 3.44 -17.68
CA ALA A 104 11.58 4.74 -18.23
C ALA A 104 13.05 5.13 -17.92
N VAL A 105 13.63 4.58 -16.86
CA VAL A 105 15.02 4.81 -16.43
C VAL A 105 15.85 3.56 -16.71
N ASP A 106 16.82 3.66 -17.63
CA ASP A 106 17.74 2.58 -18.02
C ASP A 106 18.84 2.35 -16.95
N GLU A 107 18.44 1.97 -15.73
CA GLU A 107 19.38 1.66 -14.64
C GLU A 107 19.49 0.15 -14.47
N LYS A 108 20.68 -0.40 -14.80
CA LYS A 108 20.96 -1.83 -14.70
C LYS A 108 20.90 -2.32 -13.25
N PRO A 109 20.30 -3.49 -12.96
CA PRO A 109 20.33 -4.11 -11.65
C PRO A 109 21.76 -4.27 -11.09
N VAL A 110 21.94 -4.08 -9.78
CA VAL A 110 23.25 -4.16 -9.09
C VAL A 110 23.96 -5.49 -9.36
N GLU A 111 23.22 -6.59 -9.48
CA GLU A 111 23.78 -7.90 -9.79
C GLU A 111 24.38 -7.95 -11.21
N GLN A 112 23.74 -7.30 -12.18
CA GLN A 112 24.23 -7.19 -13.56
C GLN A 112 25.48 -6.32 -13.62
N VAL A 113 25.46 -5.16 -12.95
CA VAL A 113 26.65 -4.29 -12.82
C VAL A 113 27.80 -5.04 -12.14
N SER A 114 27.51 -5.84 -11.11
CA SER A 114 28.53 -6.64 -10.43
C SER A 114 29.10 -7.78 -11.28
N ARG A 115 28.35 -8.34 -12.23
CA ARG A 115 28.89 -9.33 -13.20
C ARG A 115 29.77 -8.65 -14.23
N GLU A 116 29.28 -7.56 -14.82
CA GLU A 116 30.05 -6.78 -15.82
C GLU A 116 31.39 -6.30 -15.25
N LEU A 117 31.44 -5.88 -13.98
CA LEU A 117 32.69 -5.48 -13.29
C LEU A 117 33.62 -6.64 -12.94
N LYS A 118 33.13 -7.88 -12.85
CA LYS A 118 33.96 -9.07 -12.60
C LYS A 118 34.57 -9.65 -13.88
N GLU A 119 34.03 -9.28 -15.04
CA GLU A 119 34.47 -9.73 -16.36
C GLU A 119 35.47 -8.74 -17.02
N LEU A 120 35.70 -7.57 -16.40
CA LEU A 120 36.75 -6.60 -16.70
C LEU A 120 38.07 -6.95 -16.00
#